data_AF-A0A2V8T075-F1
#
_entry.id   AF-A0A2V8T075-F1
#
_cell.length_a   1.000
_cell.length_b   1.000
_cell.length_c   1.000
_cell.angle_alpha   90.00
_cell.angle_beta   90.00
_cell.angle_gamma   90.00
#
_symmetry.space_group_name_H-M   'P 1'
#
loop_
_entity.id
_entity.type
_entity.pdbx_description
1 polymer ?
#
loop_
_entity_poly.entity_id
_entity_poly.type
_entity_poly.pdbx_seq_one_letter_code
_entity_poly.pdbx_strand_id
1 'polypeptide(L)'
;ERQVERLRERLCGHGEGVLKVVVTHHPFDLPPGHDEREIVGRATLAMEAFASCGADLLLAGHLHVGHAGHTAERYQIGNHSALFVQAGTATSTRVRGDESNSFNVIRVKRPHIQVERRVWQPGARSFGPGPAETFRRASDGWVRLTDEVAAGITFDEEGAGLQPSIPARAADA
;
A
#
# COMPACT_ATOMS: atom_id res chain seq x y z
N GLU A 1 10.83 -1.37 21.01
CA GLU A 1 10.47 -2.68 21.57
C GLU A 1 8.98 -2.84 21.82
N ARG A 2 8.32 -2.04 22.68
CA ARG A 2 6.86 -2.15 22.93
C ARG A 2 5.95 -2.16 21.69
N GLN A 3 6.24 -1.34 20.67
CA GLN A 3 5.44 -1.32 19.43
C GLN A 3 5.60 -2.59 18.59
N VAL A 4 6.81 -3.15 18.55
CA VAL A 4 7.11 -4.40 17.83
C VAL A 4 6.42 -5.57 18.52
N GLU A 5 6.46 -5.61 19.85
CA GLU A 5 5.79 -6.68 20.62
C GLU A 5 4.28 -6.66 20.41
N ARG A 6 3.66 -5.48 20.53
CA ARG A 6 2.22 -5.30 20.25
C ARG A 6 1.83 -5.74 18.83
N LEU A 7 2.73 -5.54 17.86
CA LEU A 7 2.51 -6.01 16.50
C LEU A 7 2.58 -7.54 16.43
N ARG A 8 3.54 -8.17 17.12
CA ARG A 8 3.63 -9.63 17.20
C ARG A 8 2.35 -10.23 17.76
N GLU A 9 1.88 -9.73 18.91
CA GLU A 9 0.63 -10.17 19.53
C GLU A 9 -0.57 -10.08 18.57
N ARG A 10 -0.63 -9.02 17.76
CA ARG A 10 -1.74 -8.77 16.84
C ARG A 10 -1.68 -9.58 15.56
N LEU A 11 -0.50 -9.82 15.00
CA LEU A 11 -0.36 -10.43 13.67
C LEU A 11 -0.04 -11.93 13.72
N CYS A 12 0.85 -12.34 14.63
CA CYS A 12 1.33 -13.72 14.69
C CYS A 12 0.22 -14.71 15.11
N GLY A 13 -0.81 -14.25 15.83
CA GLY A 13 -1.95 -15.09 16.23
C GLY A 13 -2.93 -15.44 15.11
N HIS A 14 -2.83 -14.81 13.93
CA HIS A 14 -3.71 -15.07 12.80
C HIS A 14 -3.08 -16.04 11.79
N GLY A 15 -3.87 -17.01 11.32
CA GLY A 15 -3.44 -17.99 10.33
C GLY A 15 -3.17 -17.40 8.94
N GLU A 16 -2.56 -18.19 8.05
CA GLU A 16 -2.10 -17.74 6.73
C GLU A 16 -3.22 -17.29 5.79
N GLY A 17 -4.47 -17.72 6.04
CA GLY A 17 -5.66 -17.32 5.29
C GLY A 17 -6.09 -15.87 5.53
N VAL A 18 -5.60 -15.22 6.58
CA VAL A 18 -5.92 -13.83 6.91
C VAL A 18 -4.91 -12.91 6.23
N LEU A 19 -5.39 -11.90 5.52
CA LEU A 19 -4.54 -10.84 4.97
C LEU A 19 -4.06 -9.92 6.10
N LYS A 20 -2.75 -9.80 6.28
CA LYS A 20 -2.16 -9.01 7.36
C LYS A 20 -1.61 -7.69 6.81
N VAL A 21 -2.16 -6.58 7.27
CA VAL A 21 -1.80 -5.23 6.80
C VAL A 21 -1.19 -4.42 7.94
N VAL A 22 -0.04 -3.81 7.70
CA VAL A 22 0.61 -2.86 8.60
C VAL A 22 0.53 -1.47 7.96
N VAL A 23 0.11 -0.47 8.72
CA VAL A 23 -0.02 0.92 8.24
C VAL A 23 0.89 1.81 9.08
N THR A 24 1.74 2.58 8.42
CA THR A 24 2.59 3.59 9.07
C THR A 24 2.55 4.91 8.35
N HIS A 25 2.92 5.98 9.06
CA HIS A 25 3.04 7.30 8.44
C HIS A 25 4.31 7.38 7.59
N HIS A 26 5.45 7.08 8.21
CA HIS A 26 6.74 7.03 7.55
C HIS A 26 6.97 5.65 6.95
N PRO A 27 7.68 5.59 5.81
CA PRO A 27 7.90 4.35 5.12
C PRO A 27 9.03 3.54 5.78
N PHE A 28 8.91 2.22 5.68
CA PHE A 28 10.00 1.29 6.04
C PHE A 28 10.92 1.00 4.86
N ASP A 29 10.51 1.36 3.65
CA ASP A 29 11.29 1.21 2.42
C ASP A 29 11.17 2.47 1.59
N LEU A 30 12.12 2.74 0.70
CA LEU A 30 12.13 3.94 -0.10
C LEU A 30 12.24 3.60 -1.59
N PRO A 31 11.49 4.29 -2.47
CA PRO A 31 11.72 4.19 -3.91
C PRO A 31 13.17 4.54 -4.26
N PRO A 32 13.72 3.99 -5.36
CA PRO A 32 15.06 4.34 -5.82
C PRO A 32 15.29 5.86 -5.88
N GLY A 33 16.46 6.31 -5.40
CA GLY A 33 16.87 7.71 -5.45
C GLY A 33 16.44 8.60 -4.27
N HIS A 34 15.79 8.05 -3.24
CA HIS A 34 15.47 8.78 -2.00
C HIS A 34 16.55 8.61 -0.92
N ASP A 35 16.62 9.56 0.02
CA ASP A 35 17.61 9.56 1.11
C ASP A 35 17.23 8.56 2.20
N GLU A 36 18.13 7.62 2.51
CA GLU A 36 17.91 6.57 3.53
C GLU A 36 17.59 7.12 4.93
N ARG A 37 17.91 8.39 5.21
CA ARG A 37 17.51 9.08 6.44
C ARG A 37 16.00 9.25 6.60
N GLU A 38 15.22 9.08 5.53
CA GLU A 38 13.75 9.14 5.56
C GLU A 38 13.10 7.81 6.01
N ILE A 39 13.89 6.72 6.15
CA ILE A 39 13.43 5.45 6.72
C ILE A 39 13.26 5.59 8.23
N VAL A 40 12.21 4.97 8.78
CA VAL A 40 12.01 4.95 10.23
C VAL A 40 13.17 4.29 11.00
N GLY A 41 13.52 4.88 12.14
CA GLY A 41 14.51 4.29 13.04
C GLY A 41 14.14 2.86 13.44
N ARG A 42 15.15 1.97 13.46
CA ARG A 42 15.01 0.52 13.76
C ARG A 42 14.13 -0.25 12.75
N ALA A 43 14.04 0.22 11.49
CA ALA A 43 13.30 -0.45 10.43
C ALA A 43 13.63 -1.95 10.31
N THR A 44 14.91 -2.35 10.36
CA THR A 44 15.31 -3.77 10.27
C THR A 44 14.61 -4.64 11.33
N LEU A 45 14.60 -4.21 12.60
CA LEU A 45 13.94 -4.94 13.69
C LEU A 45 12.42 -5.06 13.48
N ALA A 46 11.81 -4.00 12.96
CA ALA A 46 10.38 -4.01 12.64
C ALA A 46 10.09 -4.94 11.46
N MET A 47 10.89 -4.89 10.40
CA MET A 47 10.76 -5.73 9.21
C MET A 47 10.96 -7.21 9.53
N GLU A 48 11.89 -7.57 10.42
CA GLU A 48 12.04 -8.95 10.92
C GLU A 48 10.78 -9.42 11.66
N ALA A 49 10.17 -8.55 12.45
CA ALA A 49 8.91 -8.86 13.12
C ALA A 49 7.74 -9.01 12.13
N PHE A 50 7.69 -8.16 11.10
CA PHE A 50 6.66 -8.24 10.06
C PHE A 50 6.78 -9.55 9.28
N ALA A 51 8.00 -9.91 8.89
CA ALA A 51 8.31 -11.15 8.18
C ALA A 51 7.94 -12.38 9.02
N SER A 52 8.38 -12.42 10.28
CA SER A 52 8.09 -13.56 11.17
C SER A 52 6.60 -13.72 11.51
N CYS A 53 5.78 -12.66 11.44
CA CYS A 53 4.33 -12.75 11.58
C CYS A 53 3.57 -12.87 10.26
N GLY A 54 4.26 -12.90 9.11
CA GLY A 54 3.66 -13.09 7.79
C GLY A 54 2.86 -11.88 7.30
N ALA A 55 3.33 -10.66 7.54
CA ALA A 55 2.68 -9.45 7.00
C ALA A 55 2.60 -9.50 5.46
N ASP A 56 1.45 -9.14 4.89
CA ASP A 56 1.25 -9.16 3.43
C ASP A 56 1.44 -7.79 2.79
N LEU A 57 0.95 -6.72 3.45
CA LEU A 57 1.05 -5.34 2.96
C LEU A 57 1.59 -4.40 4.03
N LEU A 58 2.52 -3.54 3.61
CA LEU A 58 3.02 -2.40 4.35
C LEU A 58 2.55 -1.14 3.62
N LEU A 59 1.66 -0.38 4.24
CA LEU A 59 1.10 0.85 3.69
C LEU A 59 1.77 2.06 4.35
N ALA A 60 2.32 2.96 3.53
CA ALA A 60 2.98 4.17 4.00
C ALA A 60 2.53 5.42 3.24
N GLY A 61 2.82 6.59 3.81
CA GLY A 61 2.70 7.89 3.15
C GLY A 61 4.04 8.61 3.12
N HIS A 62 4.03 9.89 3.51
CA HIS A 62 5.20 10.74 3.76
C HIS A 62 5.97 11.26 2.53
N LEU A 63 6.29 10.43 1.54
CA LEU A 63 7.11 10.90 0.40
C LEU A 63 6.30 11.69 -0.64
N HIS A 64 4.97 11.66 -0.54
CA HIS A 64 4.02 12.23 -1.50
C HIS A 64 4.08 11.59 -2.90
N VAL A 65 4.84 10.49 -3.06
CA VAL A 65 4.97 9.72 -4.30
C VAL A 65 4.20 8.42 -4.24
N GLY A 66 3.41 8.13 -5.26
CA GLY A 66 2.75 6.83 -5.40
C GLY A 66 3.72 5.78 -5.93
N HIS A 67 3.96 4.73 -5.14
CA HIS A 67 4.86 3.64 -5.50
C HIS A 67 4.33 2.32 -4.93
N ALA A 68 4.39 1.25 -5.70
CA ALA A 68 4.19 -0.11 -5.24
C ALA A 68 5.43 -0.93 -5.58
N GLY A 69 5.95 -1.65 -4.59
CA GLY A 69 7.17 -2.45 -4.70
C GLY A 69 7.15 -3.62 -3.72
N HIS A 70 8.25 -4.33 -3.65
CA HIS A 70 8.41 -5.50 -2.79
C HIS A 70 9.48 -5.26 -1.75
N THR A 71 9.23 -5.66 -0.50
CA THR A 71 10.22 -5.47 0.57
C THR A 71 11.52 -6.21 0.31
N ALA A 72 11.50 -7.29 -0.48
CA ALA A 72 12.69 -8.07 -0.82
C ALA A 72 13.72 -7.29 -1.66
N GLU A 73 13.35 -6.17 -2.29
CA GLU A 73 14.29 -5.31 -3.00
C GLU A 73 15.33 -4.69 -2.05
N ARG A 74 14.92 -4.35 -0.82
CA ARG A 74 15.81 -3.80 0.21
C ARG A 74 16.09 -4.77 1.36
N TYR A 75 15.12 -5.58 1.74
CA TYR A 75 15.13 -6.43 2.93
C TYR A 75 15.04 -7.92 2.54
N GLN A 76 16.20 -8.56 2.37
CA GLN A 76 16.31 -10.00 2.14
C GLN A 76 16.13 -10.79 3.45
N ILE A 77 14.90 -10.81 4.00
CA ILE A 77 14.59 -11.48 5.27
C ILE A 77 14.03 -12.87 5.00
N GLY A 78 14.92 -13.86 4.91
CA GLY A 78 14.55 -15.25 4.62
C GLY A 78 13.76 -15.37 3.31
N ASN A 79 12.69 -16.17 3.31
CA ASN A 79 11.78 -16.33 2.17
C ASN A 79 10.51 -15.49 2.33
N HIS A 80 10.64 -14.23 2.77
CA HIS A 80 9.50 -13.35 2.99
C HIS A 80 9.61 -12.07 2.17
N SER A 81 8.62 -11.86 1.28
CA SER A 81 8.42 -10.62 0.54
C SER A 81 6.99 -10.09 0.76
N ALA A 82 6.86 -8.95 1.43
CA ALA A 82 5.61 -8.21 1.56
C ALA A 82 5.48 -7.16 0.44
N LEU A 83 4.24 -6.75 0.14
CA LEU A 83 4.00 -5.60 -0.72
C LEU A 83 4.20 -4.32 0.07
N PHE A 84 5.05 -3.43 -0.44
CA PHE A 84 5.19 -2.08 0.05
C PHE A 84 4.41 -1.13 -0.86
N VAL A 85 3.44 -0.40 -0.30
CA VAL A 85 2.59 0.52 -1.06
C VAL A 85 2.62 1.89 -0.41
N GLN A 86 3.09 2.86 -1.18
CA GLN A 86 3.17 4.26 -0.77
C GLN A 86 2.04 5.07 -1.41
N ALA A 87 1.33 5.82 -0.58
CA ALA A 87 0.32 6.75 -1.03
C ALA A 87 0.94 8.12 -1.36
N GLY A 88 0.45 8.72 -2.45
CA GLY A 88 0.62 10.14 -2.70
C GLY A 88 -0.22 10.99 -1.74
N THR A 89 -0.57 12.21 -2.16
CA THR A 89 -1.47 13.07 -1.37
C THR A 89 -2.82 13.24 -2.07
N ALA A 90 -3.92 13.01 -1.34
CA ALA A 90 -5.26 13.11 -1.91
C ALA A 90 -5.75 14.56 -2.00
N THR A 91 -5.39 15.42 -1.04
CA THR A 91 -6.01 16.75 -0.88
C THR A 91 -5.03 17.89 -0.67
N SER A 92 -3.72 17.63 -0.60
CA SER A 92 -2.72 18.68 -0.46
C SER A 92 -2.60 19.48 -1.76
N THR A 93 -2.40 20.79 -1.64
CA THR A 93 -1.95 21.64 -2.77
C THR A 93 -0.43 21.72 -2.87
N ARG A 94 0.28 21.25 -1.82
CA ARG A 94 1.73 21.03 -1.85
C ARG A 94 2.00 19.71 -2.56
N VAL A 95 2.02 19.77 -3.89
CA VAL A 95 2.51 18.70 -4.76
C VAL A 95 4.04 18.77 -4.83
N ARG A 96 4.71 17.62 -4.94
CA ARG A 96 6.17 17.53 -5.14
C ARG A 96 6.41 17.09 -6.57
N GLY A 97 7.11 17.91 -7.36
CA GLY A 97 7.26 17.67 -8.80
C GLY A 97 5.93 17.76 -9.55
N ASP A 98 5.77 16.93 -10.59
CA ASP A 98 4.61 16.90 -11.48
C ASP A 98 3.49 15.95 -11.01
N GLU A 99 3.56 15.49 -9.76
CA GLU A 99 2.63 14.48 -9.26
C GLU A 99 1.27 15.08 -8.90
N SER A 100 0.25 14.64 -9.62
CA SER A 100 -1.14 14.98 -9.33
C SER A 100 -1.62 14.30 -8.06
N ASN A 101 -2.56 14.95 -7.37
CA ASN A 101 -3.19 14.37 -6.18
C ASN A 101 -3.71 12.97 -6.48
N SER A 102 -3.51 12.05 -5.55
CA SER A 102 -3.85 10.65 -5.77
C SER A 102 -4.11 9.89 -4.46
N PHE A 103 -4.79 8.76 -4.60
CA PHE A 103 -4.96 7.77 -3.55
C PHE A 103 -4.92 6.36 -4.15
N ASN A 104 -4.65 5.35 -3.31
CA ASN A 104 -4.59 3.96 -3.74
C ASN A 104 -5.92 3.25 -3.44
N VAL A 105 -6.39 2.45 -4.39
CA VAL A 105 -7.45 1.46 -4.23
C VAL A 105 -6.77 0.10 -4.22
N ILE A 106 -6.93 -0.64 -3.11
CA ILE A 106 -6.36 -1.98 -2.95
C ILE A 106 -7.50 -2.98 -3.07
N ARG A 107 -7.45 -3.82 -4.11
CA ARG A 107 -8.43 -4.88 -4.35
C ARG A 107 -7.79 -6.21 -3.99
N VAL A 108 -8.49 -7.01 -3.19
CA VAL A 108 -7.96 -8.27 -2.66
C VAL A 108 -8.83 -9.41 -3.15
N LYS A 109 -8.25 -10.34 -3.91
CA LYS A 109 -8.89 -11.57 -4.37
C LYS A 109 -7.85 -12.68 -4.36
N ARG A 110 -7.68 -13.34 -3.20
CA ARG A 110 -6.61 -14.34 -3.02
C ARG A 110 -6.60 -15.38 -4.17
N PRO A 111 -5.44 -15.73 -4.73
CA PRO A 111 -4.09 -15.34 -4.28
C PRO A 111 -3.59 -13.99 -4.83
N HIS A 112 -4.47 -13.14 -5.36
CA HIS A 112 -4.13 -11.88 -6.03
C HIS A 112 -4.46 -10.63 -5.22
N ILE A 113 -3.64 -9.60 -5.40
CA ILE A 113 -3.90 -8.23 -4.94
C ILE A 113 -3.63 -7.29 -6.11
N GLN A 114 -4.51 -6.31 -6.30
CA GLN A 114 -4.27 -5.20 -7.20
C GLN A 114 -4.17 -3.89 -6.43
N VAL A 115 -3.18 -3.09 -6.79
CA VAL A 115 -2.99 -1.74 -6.30
C VAL A 115 -3.24 -0.79 -7.48
N GLU A 116 -4.38 -0.12 -7.47
CA GLU A 116 -4.74 0.90 -8.46
C GLU A 116 -4.52 2.28 -7.85
N ARG A 117 -3.79 3.16 -8.54
CA ARG A 117 -3.69 4.56 -8.16
C ARG A 117 -4.77 5.37 -8.87
N ARG A 118 -5.67 5.99 -8.11
CA ARG A 118 -6.65 6.96 -8.61
C ARG A 118 -6.02 8.34 -8.60
N VAL A 119 -6.06 9.05 -9.74
CA VAL A 119 -5.33 10.31 -9.95
C VAL A 119 -6.32 11.43 -10.24
N TRP A 120 -6.11 12.58 -9.61
CA TRP A 120 -6.90 13.79 -9.81
C TRP A 120 -6.78 14.27 -11.26
N GLN A 121 -7.93 14.47 -11.91
CA GLN A 121 -8.04 15.00 -13.26
C GLN A 121 -8.64 16.41 -13.20
N PRO A 122 -7.83 17.48 -13.36
CA PRO A 122 -8.30 18.85 -13.19
C PRO A 122 -9.48 19.21 -14.10
N GLY A 123 -9.46 18.74 -15.36
CA GLY A 123 -10.52 19.02 -16.34
C GLY A 123 -11.86 18.36 -15.98
N ALA A 124 -11.83 17.13 -15.47
CA ALA A 124 -13.03 16.40 -15.06
C ALA A 124 -13.48 16.74 -13.62
N ARG A 125 -12.60 17.40 -12.84
CA ARG A 125 -12.79 17.71 -11.42
C ARG A 125 -13.12 16.46 -10.60
N SER A 126 -12.49 15.35 -10.95
CA SER A 126 -12.72 14.04 -10.33
C SER A 126 -11.41 13.24 -10.27
N PHE A 127 -11.38 12.21 -9.43
CA PHE A 127 -10.34 11.20 -9.49
C PHE A 127 -10.68 10.17 -10.57
N GLY A 128 -9.81 10.03 -11.55
CA GLY A 128 -9.92 9.02 -12.60
C GLY A 128 -8.99 7.83 -12.37
N PRO A 129 -9.10 6.78 -13.21
CA PRO A 129 -8.15 5.67 -13.18
C PRO A 129 -6.74 6.15 -13.52
N GLY A 130 -5.76 5.56 -12.86
CA GLY A 130 -4.33 5.73 -13.13
C GLY A 130 -3.65 4.37 -13.24
N PRO A 131 -2.32 4.29 -13.03
CA PRO A 131 -1.60 3.03 -13.08
C PRO A 131 -2.14 2.00 -12.08
N ALA A 132 -2.22 0.75 -12.51
CA ALA A 132 -2.60 -0.37 -11.68
C ALA A 132 -1.58 -1.50 -11.81
N GLU A 133 -1.21 -2.10 -10.68
CA GLU A 133 -0.27 -3.20 -10.61
C GLU A 133 -0.91 -4.37 -9.89
N THR A 134 -0.75 -5.57 -10.46
CA THR A 134 -1.34 -6.79 -9.89
C THR A 134 -0.24 -7.72 -9.43
N PHE A 135 -0.45 -8.30 -8.25
CA PHE A 135 0.50 -9.15 -7.55
C PHE A 135 -0.17 -10.48 -7.22
N ARG A 136 0.64 -11.53 -7.18
CA ARG A 136 0.22 -12.86 -6.75
C ARG A 136 1.07 -13.32 -5.57
N ARG A 137 0.44 -13.97 -4.59
CA ARG A 137 1.15 -14.64 -3.49
C ARG A 137 1.77 -15.95 -3.97
N ALA A 138 3.10 -16.02 -3.91
CA ALA A 138 3.93 -17.19 -4.11
C ALA A 138 4.41 -17.77 -2.76
N SER A 139 5.25 -18.80 -2.79
CA SER A 139 5.79 -19.47 -1.59
C SER A 139 6.76 -18.60 -0.79
N ASP A 140 7.45 -17.68 -1.45
CA ASP A 140 8.47 -16.77 -0.91
C ASP A 140 7.97 -15.32 -0.75
N GLY A 141 6.69 -15.08 -1.04
CA GLY A 141 6.03 -13.79 -0.84
C GLY A 141 5.27 -13.31 -2.07
N TRP A 142 5.03 -12.01 -2.14
CA TRP A 142 4.29 -11.41 -3.24
C TRP A 142 5.19 -11.14 -4.45
N VAL A 143 4.67 -11.41 -5.65
CA VAL A 143 5.38 -11.19 -6.92
C VAL A 143 4.49 -10.41 -7.88
N ARG A 144 5.07 -9.41 -8.55
CA ARG A 144 4.36 -8.63 -9.56
C ARG A 144 4.10 -9.48 -10.80
N LEU A 145 2.87 -9.45 -11.30
CA LEU A 145 2.51 -10.08 -12.56
C LEU A 145 2.81 -9.14 -13.73
N THR A 146 3.11 -9.72 -14.89
CA THR A 146 3.16 -8.95 -16.14
C THR A 146 1.77 -8.45 -16.49
N ASP A 147 1.70 -7.34 -17.23
CA ASP A 147 0.41 -6.73 -17.62
C ASP A 147 -0.48 -7.70 -18.41
N GLU A 148 0.14 -8.57 -19.23
CA GLU A 148 -0.54 -9.63 -19.98
C GLU A 148 -1.25 -10.63 -19.06
N VAL A 149 -0.56 -11.13 -18.03
CA VAL A 149 -1.15 -12.07 -17.06
C VAL A 149 -2.15 -11.36 -16.17
N ALA A 150 -1.86 -10.11 -15.78
CA ALA A 150 -2.76 -9.30 -14.96
C ALA A 150 -4.09 -9.00 -15.66
N ALA A 151 -4.10 -8.83 -16.98
CA ALA A 151 -5.32 -8.55 -17.76
C ALA A 151 -6.37 -9.68 -17.67
N GLY A 152 -5.94 -10.92 -17.41
CA GLY A 152 -6.83 -12.06 -17.19
C GLY A 152 -7.43 -12.13 -15.79
N ILE A 153 -7.00 -11.28 -14.86
CA ILE A 153 -7.45 -11.28 -13.47
C ILE A 153 -8.49 -10.18 -13.28
N THR A 154 -9.73 -10.60 -13.07
CA THR A 154 -10.82 -9.69 -12.71
C THR A 154 -10.99 -9.63 -11.19
N PHE A 155 -11.05 -8.41 -10.69
CA PHE A 155 -11.53 -8.12 -9.35
C PHE A 155 -12.99 -7.73 -9.49
N ASP A 156 -13.86 -8.36 -8.72
CA ASP A 156 -15.28 -8.02 -8.78
C ASP A 156 -15.42 -6.53 -8.44
N GLU A 157 -16.13 -5.79 -9.30
CA GLU A 157 -16.64 -4.47 -8.92
C GLU A 157 -17.78 -4.74 -7.94
N GLU A 158 -17.48 -4.82 -6.63
CA GLU A 158 -18.57 -4.95 -5.66
C GLU A 158 -19.50 -3.75 -5.78
N GLY A 159 -20.78 -4.07 -5.98
CA GLY A 159 -21.85 -3.13 -6.24
C GLY A 159 -22.00 -2.08 -5.15
N ALA A 160 -22.56 -0.93 -5.57
CA ALA A 160 -22.94 0.17 -4.70
C ALA A 160 -21.93 0.37 -3.56
N GLY A 161 -20.71 0.78 -3.92
CA GLY A 161 -19.69 1.14 -2.95
C GLY A 161 -20.33 1.98 -1.84
N LEU A 162 -19.96 1.71 -0.59
CA LEU A 162 -20.32 2.55 0.56
C LEU A 162 -20.14 4.00 0.13
N GLN A 163 -21.24 4.67 -0.22
CA GLN A 163 -21.18 6.08 -0.51
C GLN A 163 -20.77 6.69 0.81
N PRO A 164 -19.63 7.40 0.89
CA PRO A 164 -19.35 8.17 2.07
C PRO A 164 -20.53 9.11 2.23
N SER A 165 -21.31 8.92 3.30
CA SER A 165 -22.30 9.90 3.71
C SER A 165 -21.51 11.13 4.12
N ILE A 166 -21.20 11.99 3.16
CA ILE A 166 -20.65 13.31 3.43
C ILE A 166 -21.83 14.07 4.04
N PRO A 167 -21.84 14.35 5.36
CA PRO A 167 -22.87 15.20 5.91
C PRO A 167 -22.79 16.52 5.15
N ALA A 168 -23.92 16.96 4.60
CA ALA A 168 -24.03 18.26 3.97
C ALA A 168 -23.46 19.29 4.94
N ARG A 169 -22.49 20.07 4.47
CA ARG A 169 -21.93 21.18 5.24
C ARG A 169 -23.12 22.06 5.62
N ALA A 170 -23.37 22.20 6.92
CA ALA A 170 -24.27 23.24 7.39
C ALA A 170 -23.77 24.55 6.78
N ALA A 171 -24.60 25.18 5.95
CA ALA A 171 -24.32 26.54 5.51
C ALA A 171 -24.32 27.39 6.78
N ASP A 172 -23.15 27.94 7.12
CA ASP A 172 -23.04 28.93 8.19
C ASP A 172 -23.98 30.11 7.87
N ALA A 173 -24.70 30.51 8.92
CA ALA A 173 -25.65 31.61 8.97
C ALA A 173 -24.97 32.99 8.86
#